data_AF-A0AAU2T4D1-F1
#
_entry.id   AF-A0AAU2T4D1-F1
#
_cell.length_a   1.000
_cell.length_b   1.000
_cell.length_c   1.000
_cell.angle_alpha   90.00
_cell.angle_beta   90.00
_cell.angle_gamma   90.00
#
_symmetry.space_group_name_H-M   'P 1'
#
loop_
_entity.id
_entity.type
_entity.pdbx_description
1 polymer ?
#
loop_
_entity_poly.entity_id
_entity_poly.type
_entity_poly.pdbx_seq_one_letter_code
_entity_poly.pdbx_strand_id
1 'polypeptide(L)'
;MSQVDLLLAVLTAFCVVYAVLGVLWWITDRADRAVVARVDGTRVDPYHAVATIDGDQGADRAAAAELLLAGLIRIEEDGQATVTDMGADTARTPEHPVPAAVLVTLRGKTGPWPLNWLYVDAEHRRRRDPFLRAEDARWPRWSGHAEDRLQIAAILVAPLLAGWLAAQLMYVSGAFSAGATEIVVGVVAGLPTWVVFALVLHVVVMTVWPERRDRFAEYCRGLPPHPAEAALDAAQRERLGRAMAYSPPSEPDRWPLDTPGAF
;
A
#
# COMPACT_ATOMS: atom_id res chain seq x y z
N MET A 1 15.18 16.99 43.47
CA MET A 1 14.10 16.25 42.79
C MET A 1 14.25 14.80 43.23
N SER A 2 13.21 14.21 43.82
CA SER A 2 13.25 12.83 44.30
C SER A 2 13.26 11.84 43.13
N GLN A 3 13.69 10.60 43.37
CA GLN A 3 13.63 9.51 42.38
C GLN A 3 12.20 9.26 41.87
N VAL A 4 11.20 9.50 42.73
CA VAL A 4 9.77 9.40 42.39
C VAL A 4 9.35 10.53 41.44
N ASP A 5 9.86 11.75 41.64
CA ASP A 5 9.56 12.89 40.76
C ASP A 5 10.09 12.66 39.33
N LEU A 6 11.26 12.02 39.18
CA LEU A 6 11.83 11.65 37.87
C LEU A 6 10.97 10.61 37.14
N LEU A 7 10.50 9.59 37.85
CA LEU A 7 9.62 8.56 37.27
C LEU A 7 8.27 9.15 36.85
N LEU A 8 7.69 10.01 37.68
CA LEU A 8 6.46 10.75 37.36
C LEU A 8 6.63 11.68 36.15
N ALA A 9 7.78 12.35 36.04
CA ALA A 9 8.08 13.20 34.88
C ALA A 9 8.13 12.39 33.57
N VAL A 10 8.74 11.19 33.59
CA VAL A 10 8.76 10.31 32.40
C VAL A 10 7.36 9.84 32.04
N LEU A 11 6.57 9.34 33.00
CA LEU A 11 5.19 8.91 32.72
C LEU A 11 4.34 10.07 32.17
N THR A 12 4.53 11.27 32.71
CA THR A 12 3.85 12.48 32.21
C THR A 12 4.26 12.78 30.77
N ALA A 13 5.55 12.68 30.44
CA ALA A 13 6.04 12.89 29.08
C ALA A 13 5.44 11.86 28.10
N PHE A 14 5.34 10.59 28.50
CA PHE A 14 4.64 9.57 27.70
C PHE A 14 3.19 9.97 27.44
N CYS A 15 2.44 10.32 28.49
CA CYS A 15 1.04 10.73 28.35
C CYS A 15 0.89 11.93 27.42
N VAL A 16 1.76 12.94 27.54
CA VAL A 16 1.72 14.15 26.71
C VAL A 16 2.01 13.81 25.23
N VAL A 17 3.05 13.02 24.95
CA VAL A 17 3.42 12.66 23.58
C VAL A 17 2.28 11.91 22.89
N TYR A 18 1.76 10.85 23.51
CA TYR A 18 0.68 10.06 22.92
C TYR A 18 -0.64 10.83 22.86
N ALA A 19 -0.92 11.72 23.82
CA ALA A 19 -2.08 12.61 23.76
C ALA A 19 -1.97 13.59 22.57
N VAL A 20 -0.80 14.19 22.34
CA VAL A 20 -0.57 15.09 21.19
C VAL A 20 -0.72 14.33 19.87
N LEU A 21 -0.11 13.15 19.76
CA LEU A 21 -0.24 12.32 18.55
C LEU A 21 -1.71 11.90 18.32
N GLY A 22 -2.44 11.55 19.39
CA GLY A 22 -3.86 11.19 19.31
C GLY A 22 -4.77 12.36 18.94
N VAL A 23 -4.51 13.56 19.48
CA VAL A 23 -5.20 14.79 19.10
C VAL A 23 -4.92 15.14 17.64
N LEU A 24 -3.67 15.02 17.20
CA LEU A 24 -3.29 15.26 15.81
C LEU A 24 -4.00 14.28 14.87
N TRP A 25 -4.03 12.99 15.24
CA TRP A 25 -4.80 11.96 14.54
C TRP A 25 -6.28 12.33 14.44
N TRP A 26 -6.90 12.75 15.55
CA TRP A 26 -8.31 13.13 15.59
C TRP A 26 -8.62 14.35 14.73
N ILE A 27 -7.76 15.37 14.75
CA ILE A 27 -7.88 16.56 13.90
C ILE A 27 -7.78 16.15 12.43
N THR A 28 -6.83 15.29 12.07
CA THR A 28 -6.68 14.79 10.69
C THR A 28 -7.89 13.99 10.24
N ASP A 29 -8.38 13.02 11.03
CA ASP A 29 -9.57 12.24 10.68
C ASP A 29 -10.83 13.12 10.56
N ARG A 30 -10.98 14.13 11.43
CA ARG A 30 -12.11 15.07 11.34
C ARG A 30 -12.02 15.95 10.09
N ALA A 31 -10.82 16.40 9.72
CA ALA A 31 -10.59 17.15 8.48
C ALA A 31 -10.90 16.27 7.27
N ASP A 32 -10.40 15.04 7.24
CA ASP A 32 -10.64 14.06 6.17
C ASP A 32 -12.14 13.82 5.98
N ARG A 33 -12.88 13.58 7.08
CA ARG A 33 -14.35 13.44 7.05
C ARG A 33 -15.06 14.66 6.46
N ALA A 34 -14.64 15.86 6.87
CA ALA A 34 -15.26 17.09 6.39
C ALA A 34 -15.02 17.35 4.90
N VAL A 35 -13.87 16.89 4.36
CA VAL A 35 -13.58 17.05 2.94
C VAL A 35 -14.26 15.98 2.10
N VAL A 36 -14.25 14.70 2.52
CA VAL A 36 -15.01 13.63 1.83
C VAL A 36 -16.48 14.01 1.69
N ALA A 37 -17.08 14.58 2.74
CA ALA A 37 -18.48 15.05 2.70
C ALA A 37 -18.75 16.17 1.65
N ARG A 38 -17.71 16.83 1.15
CA ARG A 38 -17.79 17.87 0.11
C ARG A 38 -17.45 17.36 -1.29
N VAL A 39 -16.99 16.11 -1.41
CA VAL A 39 -16.67 15.50 -2.70
C VAL A 39 -17.97 15.05 -3.37
N ASP A 40 -18.20 15.56 -4.57
CA ASP A 40 -19.25 15.09 -5.46
C ASP A 40 -18.75 13.87 -6.24
N GLY A 41 -19.50 12.76 -6.20
CA GLY A 41 -19.10 11.48 -6.80
C GLY A 41 -18.97 11.54 -8.31
N THR A 42 -19.60 12.54 -8.95
CA THR A 42 -19.46 12.80 -10.39
C THR A 42 -18.08 13.34 -10.80
N ARG A 43 -17.25 13.76 -9.83
CA ARG A 43 -15.90 14.30 -10.08
C ARG A 43 -14.79 13.26 -9.98
N VAL A 44 -15.07 12.08 -9.44
CA VAL A 44 -14.07 11.01 -9.34
C VAL A 44 -14.08 10.24 -10.64
N ASP A 45 -12.94 10.19 -11.32
CA ASP A 45 -12.80 9.36 -12.50
C ASP A 45 -12.97 7.87 -12.13
N PRO A 46 -13.79 7.08 -12.85
CA PRO A 46 -14.03 5.67 -12.54
C PRO A 46 -12.76 4.82 -12.50
N TYR A 47 -11.76 5.10 -13.33
CA TYR A 47 -10.49 4.39 -13.31
C TYR A 47 -9.68 4.69 -12.06
N HIS A 48 -9.69 5.96 -11.63
CA HIS A 48 -9.05 6.37 -10.39
C HIS A 48 -9.77 5.80 -9.16
N ALA A 49 -11.11 5.74 -9.17
CA ALA A 49 -11.89 5.13 -8.10
C ALA A 49 -11.54 3.65 -7.90
N VAL A 50 -11.47 2.86 -8.99
CA VAL A 50 -11.09 1.44 -8.89
C VAL A 50 -9.61 1.28 -8.51
N ALA A 51 -8.71 2.12 -9.04
CA ALA A 51 -7.30 2.13 -8.63
C ALA A 51 -7.14 2.37 -7.11
N THR A 52 -8.00 3.21 -6.52
CA THR A 52 -7.97 3.51 -5.09
C THR A 52 -8.41 2.31 -4.24
N ILE A 53 -9.33 1.47 -4.73
CA ILE A 53 -9.91 0.36 -3.97
C ILE A 53 -9.08 -0.92 -4.10
N ASP A 54 -8.74 -1.27 -5.33
CA ASP A 54 -8.14 -2.56 -5.72
C ASP A 54 -6.67 -2.41 -6.18
N GLY A 55 -6.10 -1.22 -6.00
CA GLY A 55 -4.78 -0.86 -6.49
C GLY A 55 -4.74 -0.67 -8.01
N ASP A 56 -3.57 -0.33 -8.52
CA ASP A 56 -3.28 -0.12 -9.94
C ASP A 56 -3.82 -1.23 -10.87
N GLN A 57 -3.78 -2.48 -10.42
CA GLN A 57 -4.29 -3.64 -11.17
C GLN A 57 -5.80 -3.59 -11.37
N GLY A 58 -6.54 -2.97 -10.46
CA GLY A 58 -7.98 -2.75 -10.61
C GLY A 58 -8.29 -1.80 -11.78
N ALA A 59 -7.50 -0.75 -11.97
CA ALA A 59 -7.66 0.13 -13.13
C ALA A 59 -7.31 -0.59 -14.43
N ASP A 60 -6.28 -1.44 -14.44
CA ASP A 60 -5.93 -2.26 -15.61
C ASP A 60 -7.04 -3.26 -15.95
N ARG A 61 -7.68 -3.86 -14.93
CA ARG A 61 -8.83 -4.75 -15.09
C ARG A 61 -10.04 -4.02 -15.68
N ALA A 62 -10.37 -2.85 -15.14
CA ALA A 62 -11.46 -2.02 -15.65
C ALA A 62 -11.22 -1.59 -17.11
N ALA A 63 -9.97 -1.28 -17.44
CA ALA A 63 -9.56 -0.95 -18.81
C ALA A 63 -9.67 -2.16 -19.74
N ALA A 64 -9.23 -3.34 -19.30
CA ALA A 64 -9.40 -4.57 -20.06
C ALA A 64 -10.89 -4.91 -20.27
N ALA A 65 -11.76 -4.63 -19.30
CA ALA A 65 -13.20 -4.77 -19.47
C ALA A 65 -13.74 -3.85 -20.59
N GLU A 66 -13.32 -2.59 -20.63
CA GLU A 66 -13.70 -1.64 -21.69
C GLU A 66 -13.23 -2.12 -23.06
N LEU A 67 -11.96 -2.54 -23.17
CA LEU A 67 -11.38 -3.05 -24.41
C LEU A 67 -12.06 -4.34 -24.88
N LEU A 68 -12.47 -5.22 -23.96
CA LEU A 68 -13.20 -6.44 -24.25
C LEU A 68 -14.59 -6.15 -24.79
N LEU A 69 -15.32 -5.20 -24.17
CA LEU A 69 -16.63 -4.75 -24.63
C LEU A 69 -16.57 -4.08 -26.00
N ALA A 70 -15.51 -3.30 -26.26
CA ALA A 70 -15.25 -2.67 -27.54
C ALA A 70 -14.76 -3.67 -28.62
N GLY A 71 -14.52 -4.94 -28.25
CA GLY A 71 -14.01 -5.97 -29.15
C GLY A 71 -12.58 -5.73 -29.64
N LEU A 72 -11.81 -4.88 -28.95
CA LEU A 72 -10.42 -4.55 -29.28
C LEU A 72 -9.45 -5.61 -28.77
N ILE A 73 -9.84 -6.34 -27.72
CA ILE A 73 -9.11 -7.49 -27.22
C ILE A 73 -10.03 -8.69 -27.11
N ARG A 74 -9.44 -9.89 -27.15
CA ARG A 74 -10.10 -11.15 -26.84
C ARG A 74 -9.31 -11.84 -25.73
N ILE A 75 -10.01 -12.49 -24.82
CA ILE A 75 -9.41 -13.35 -23.81
C ILE A 75 -9.52 -14.79 -24.31
N GLU A 76 -8.38 -15.44 -24.46
CA GLU A 76 -8.24 -16.83 -24.87
C GLU A 76 -8.66 -17.78 -23.72
N GLU A 77 -8.84 -19.07 -24.03
CA GLU A 77 -9.27 -20.06 -23.04
C GLU A 77 -8.24 -20.27 -21.91
N ASP A 78 -6.95 -20.07 -22.23
CA ASP A 78 -5.82 -20.15 -21.31
C ASP A 78 -5.73 -18.94 -20.37
N GLY A 79 -6.56 -17.92 -20.54
CA GLY A 79 -6.57 -16.69 -19.73
C GLY A 79 -5.61 -15.61 -20.22
N GLN A 80 -4.97 -15.77 -21.38
CA GLN A 80 -4.15 -14.72 -21.98
C GLN A 80 -5.00 -13.81 -22.87
N ALA A 81 -4.60 -12.55 -23.02
CA ALA A 81 -5.28 -11.59 -23.88
C ALA A 81 -4.56 -11.44 -25.21
N THR A 82 -5.32 -11.45 -26.30
CA THR A 82 -4.87 -11.16 -27.66
C THR A 82 -5.54 -9.91 -28.19
N VAL A 83 -4.79 -9.13 -28.97
CA VAL A 83 -5.31 -7.98 -29.71
C VAL A 83 -6.08 -8.49 -30.93
N THR A 84 -7.29 -7.98 -31.16
CA THR A 84 -8.07 -8.32 -32.37
C THR A 84 -7.62 -7.46 -33.55
N ASP A 85 -8.08 -7.76 -34.78
CA ASP A 85 -7.78 -6.91 -35.95
C ASP A 85 -8.27 -5.46 -35.75
N MET A 86 -9.41 -5.28 -35.09
CA MET A 86 -9.90 -3.94 -34.70
C MET A 86 -9.02 -3.30 -33.63
N GLY A 87 -8.53 -4.11 -32.68
CA GLY A 87 -7.58 -3.69 -31.67
C GLY A 87 -6.22 -3.31 -32.24
N ALA A 88 -5.81 -3.84 -33.39
CA ALA A 88 -4.54 -3.50 -34.04
C ALA A 88 -4.58 -2.11 -34.71
N ASP A 89 -5.77 -1.63 -35.08
CA ASP A 89 -5.96 -0.32 -35.71
C ASP A 89 -5.70 0.83 -34.72
N THR A 90 -4.63 1.61 -34.96
CA THR A 90 -4.24 2.73 -34.11
C THR A 90 -5.27 3.86 -34.09
N ALA A 91 -6.11 3.98 -35.11
CA ALA A 91 -7.20 4.96 -35.13
C ALA A 91 -8.32 4.63 -34.14
N ARG A 92 -8.39 3.38 -33.66
CA ARG A 92 -9.36 2.90 -32.66
C ARG A 92 -8.82 2.88 -31.24
N THR A 93 -7.71 3.56 -30.99
CA THR A 93 -7.16 3.68 -29.64
C THR A 93 -8.14 4.49 -28.77
N PRO A 94 -8.53 4.00 -27.58
CA PRO A 94 -9.38 4.77 -26.66
C PRO A 94 -8.78 6.13 -26.32
N GLU A 95 -9.65 7.14 -26.13
CA GLU A 95 -9.20 8.48 -25.72
C GLU A 95 -8.68 8.51 -24.28
N HIS A 96 -9.24 7.66 -23.40
CA HIS A 96 -8.84 7.62 -22.00
C HIS A 96 -7.45 6.97 -21.85
N PRO A 97 -6.52 7.58 -21.08
CA PRO A 97 -5.12 7.14 -21.03
C PRO A 97 -4.92 5.73 -20.46
N VAL A 98 -5.80 5.27 -19.56
CA VAL A 98 -5.69 3.94 -18.93
C VAL A 98 -5.97 2.81 -19.95
N PRO A 99 -7.14 2.73 -20.61
CA PRO A 99 -7.37 1.72 -21.64
C PRO A 99 -6.46 1.88 -22.87
N ALA A 100 -6.06 3.11 -23.21
CA ALA A 100 -5.04 3.33 -24.24
C ALA A 100 -3.69 2.68 -23.86
N ALA A 101 -3.24 2.84 -22.61
CA ALA A 101 -2.00 2.25 -22.12
C ALA A 101 -2.04 0.71 -22.14
N VAL A 102 -3.16 0.09 -21.77
CA VAL A 102 -3.34 -1.37 -21.86
C VAL A 102 -3.24 -1.83 -23.31
N LEU A 103 -4.00 -1.21 -24.21
CA LEU A 103 -4.05 -1.61 -25.63
C LEU A 103 -2.70 -1.45 -26.34
N VAL A 104 -2.00 -0.33 -26.10
CA VAL A 104 -0.66 -0.09 -26.66
C VAL A 104 0.34 -1.13 -26.15
N THR A 105 0.28 -1.49 -24.86
CA THR A 105 1.15 -2.54 -24.33
C THR A 105 0.89 -3.88 -25.00
N LEU A 106 -0.38 -4.27 -25.17
CA LEU A 106 -0.73 -5.54 -25.82
C LEU A 106 -0.34 -5.57 -27.31
N ARG A 107 -0.49 -4.46 -28.04
CA ARG A 107 -0.03 -4.35 -29.45
C ARG A 107 1.47 -4.58 -29.60
N GLY A 108 2.26 -4.20 -28.59
CA GLY A 108 3.71 -4.38 -28.59
C GLY A 108 4.16 -5.83 -28.37
N LYS A 109 3.24 -6.77 -28.08
CA LYS A 109 3.56 -8.17 -27.81
C LYS A 109 3.31 -9.04 -29.05
N THR A 110 4.20 -9.98 -29.32
CA THR A 110 4.16 -10.87 -30.49
C THR A 110 3.28 -12.11 -30.29
N GLY A 111 2.18 -11.99 -29.56
CA GLY A 111 1.29 -13.11 -29.24
C GLY A 111 0.35 -12.84 -28.07
N PRO A 112 -0.42 -13.85 -27.63
CA PRO A 112 -1.23 -13.78 -26.42
C PRO A 112 -0.37 -13.36 -25.22
N TRP A 113 -0.88 -12.44 -24.41
CA TRP A 113 -0.16 -11.87 -23.29
C TRP A 113 -1.00 -11.87 -22.01
N PRO A 114 -0.43 -12.29 -20.87
CA PRO A 114 -1.17 -12.32 -19.61
C PRO A 114 -1.43 -10.90 -19.08
N LEU A 115 -2.70 -10.58 -18.81
CA LEU A 115 -3.10 -9.25 -18.33
C LEU A 115 -2.53 -8.94 -16.94
N ASN A 116 -2.38 -9.97 -16.10
CA ASN A 116 -1.79 -9.79 -14.79
C ASN A 116 -0.30 -9.44 -14.83
N TRP A 117 0.38 -9.45 -15.99
CA TRP A 117 1.77 -8.98 -16.08
C TRP A 117 1.89 -7.49 -16.40
N LEU A 118 0.77 -6.80 -16.62
CA LEU A 118 0.76 -5.35 -16.83
C LEU A 118 1.36 -4.59 -15.63
N TYR A 119 1.20 -5.09 -14.40
CA TYR A 119 1.75 -4.42 -13.21
C TYR A 119 3.29 -4.47 -13.12
N VAL A 120 3.95 -5.44 -13.79
CA VAL A 120 5.42 -5.51 -13.85
C VAL A 120 6.00 -4.85 -15.10
N ASP A 121 5.18 -4.62 -16.13
CA ASP A 121 5.64 -3.99 -17.37
C ASP A 121 5.93 -2.50 -17.14
N ALA A 122 7.22 -2.16 -17.13
CA ALA A 122 7.68 -0.81 -16.83
C ALA A 122 7.20 0.22 -17.85
N GLU A 123 7.01 -0.15 -19.11
CA GLU A 123 6.51 0.78 -20.12
C GLU A 123 5.01 1.03 -19.95
N HIS A 124 4.24 0.00 -19.65
CA HIS A 124 2.83 0.13 -19.32
C HIS A 124 2.63 1.10 -18.16
N ARG A 125 3.37 0.90 -17.05
CA ARG A 125 3.35 1.81 -15.91
C ARG A 125 3.74 3.23 -16.28
N ARG A 126 4.77 3.42 -17.12
CA ARG A 126 5.16 4.76 -17.59
C ARG A 126 4.04 5.48 -18.35
N ARG A 127 3.15 4.75 -19.05
CA ARG A 127 2.01 5.30 -19.78
C ARG A 127 0.82 5.61 -18.87
N ARG A 128 0.51 4.71 -17.92
CA ARG A 128 -0.65 4.82 -17.02
C ARG A 128 -0.40 5.74 -15.83
N ASP A 129 0.74 5.61 -15.17
CA ASP A 129 1.02 6.30 -13.91
C ASP A 129 0.91 7.83 -13.97
N PRO A 130 1.26 8.55 -15.07
CA PRO A 130 1.06 9.99 -15.14
C PRO A 130 -0.39 10.41 -14.93
N PHE A 131 -1.35 9.63 -15.44
CA PHE A 131 -2.78 9.88 -15.23
C PHE A 131 -3.14 9.65 -13.76
N LEU A 132 -2.80 8.49 -13.20
CA LEU A 132 -3.12 8.17 -11.80
C LEU A 132 -2.52 9.19 -10.84
N ARG A 133 -1.26 9.59 -11.05
CA ARG A 133 -0.60 10.65 -10.25
C ARG A 133 -1.25 12.01 -10.42
N ALA A 134 -1.75 12.34 -11.61
CA ALA A 134 -2.44 13.60 -11.85
C ALA A 134 -3.81 13.64 -11.16
N GLU A 135 -4.55 12.52 -11.18
CA GLU A 135 -5.79 12.39 -10.41
C GLU A 135 -5.51 12.42 -8.90
N ASP A 136 -4.53 11.66 -8.41
CA ASP A 136 -4.08 11.70 -7.01
C ASP A 136 -3.76 13.13 -6.55
N ALA A 137 -3.12 13.93 -7.41
CA ALA A 137 -2.73 15.30 -7.11
C ALA A 137 -3.91 16.29 -7.07
N ARG A 138 -5.06 15.97 -7.68
CA ARG A 138 -6.29 16.78 -7.59
C ARG A 138 -6.95 16.62 -6.23
N TRP A 139 -6.70 15.50 -5.56
CA TRP A 139 -7.20 15.24 -4.23
C TRP A 139 -6.20 15.74 -3.18
N PRO A 140 -6.67 16.28 -2.05
CA PRO A 140 -5.74 16.78 -1.06
C PRO A 140 -4.96 15.59 -0.46
N ARG A 141 -3.67 15.81 -0.14
CA ARG A 141 -2.64 14.80 0.23
C ARG A 141 -3.02 13.68 1.20
N TRP A 142 -4.15 13.78 1.90
CA TRP A 142 -4.69 12.75 2.77
C TRP A 142 -5.39 11.61 2.02
N SER A 143 -5.74 11.77 0.74
CA SER A 143 -6.28 10.74 -0.17
C SER A 143 -5.23 9.84 -0.81
N GLY A 144 -3.96 10.24 -0.73
CA GLY A 144 -2.88 9.37 -1.18
C GLY A 144 -2.74 8.19 -0.24
N HIS A 145 -2.26 7.07 -0.76
CA HIS A 145 -1.72 5.90 -0.05
C HIS A 145 -0.53 6.26 0.88
N ALA A 146 -0.39 7.53 1.29
CA ALA A 146 0.64 8.01 2.17
C ALA A 146 0.54 7.21 3.47
N GLU A 147 1.52 6.31 3.63
CA GLU A 147 1.85 5.59 4.85
C GLU A 147 1.46 6.43 6.06
N ASP A 148 0.76 5.85 7.03
CA ASP A 148 0.29 6.57 8.21
C ASP A 148 1.50 7.11 9.00
N ARG A 149 1.94 8.31 8.64
CA ARG A 149 3.13 8.97 9.21
C ARG A 149 2.96 9.18 10.71
N LEU A 150 1.73 9.27 11.20
CA LEU A 150 1.44 9.39 12.63
C LEU A 150 1.60 8.06 13.34
N GLN A 151 1.17 6.95 12.74
CA GLN A 151 1.46 5.61 13.25
C GLN A 151 2.96 5.31 13.20
N ILE A 152 3.66 5.65 12.11
CA ILE A 152 5.12 5.53 12.01
C ILE A 152 5.78 6.37 13.09
N ALA A 153 5.36 7.63 13.31
CA ALA A 153 5.89 8.46 14.38
C ALA A 153 5.62 7.86 15.76
N ALA A 154 4.43 7.33 16.04
CA ALA A 154 4.10 6.64 17.29
C ALA A 154 5.00 5.42 17.52
N ILE A 155 5.22 4.61 16.48
CA ILE A 155 6.12 3.45 16.52
C ILE A 155 7.58 3.87 16.76
N LEU A 156 8.06 4.93 16.11
CA LEU A 156 9.44 5.40 16.24
C LEU A 156 9.72 6.09 17.57
N VAL A 157 8.72 6.76 18.15
CA VAL A 157 8.86 7.43 19.45
C VAL A 157 8.79 6.43 20.62
N ALA A 158 8.13 5.28 20.43
CA ALA A 158 8.06 4.21 21.42
C ALA A 158 9.43 3.74 21.96
N PRO A 159 10.42 3.31 21.13
CA PRO A 159 11.71 2.87 21.62
C PRO A 159 12.52 3.98 22.29
N LEU A 160 12.36 5.25 21.88
CA LEU A 160 13.02 6.38 22.52
C LEU A 160 12.51 6.59 23.95
N LEU A 161 11.19 6.56 24.11
CA LEU A 161 10.53 6.68 25.41
C LEU A 161 10.84 5.47 26.32
N ALA A 162 10.86 4.25 25.77
CA ALA A 162 11.29 3.05 26.48
C ALA A 162 12.75 3.14 26.95
N GLY A 163 13.64 3.73 26.14
CA GLY A 163 15.04 3.96 26.49
C GLY A 163 15.19 4.91 27.67
N TRP A 164 14.43 5.99 27.65
CA TRP A 164 14.41 6.93 28.76
C TRP A 164 13.86 6.29 30.03
N LEU A 165 12.79 5.50 29.95
CA LEU A 165 12.22 4.78 31.09
C LEU A 165 13.21 3.75 31.67
N ALA A 166 13.87 2.96 30.83
CA ALA A 166 14.88 2.00 31.25
C ALA A 166 16.06 2.69 31.96
N ALA A 167 16.56 3.80 31.39
CA ALA A 167 17.63 4.58 32.00
C ALA A 167 17.24 5.13 33.38
N GLN A 168 15.99 5.62 33.54
CA GLN A 168 15.50 6.09 34.83
C GLN A 168 15.36 4.96 35.85
N LEU A 169 14.82 3.81 35.45
CA LEU A 169 14.69 2.65 36.35
C LEU A 169 16.05 2.17 36.85
N MET A 170 17.06 2.17 35.99
CA MET A 170 18.43 1.83 36.37
C MET A 170 19.08 2.86 37.31
N TYR A 171 18.78 4.14 37.12
CA TYR A 171 19.24 5.20 38.01
C TYR A 171 18.58 5.11 39.38
N VAL A 172 17.27 4.84 39.42
CA VAL A 172 16.49 4.69 40.66
C VAL A 172 16.89 3.44 41.44
N SER A 173 17.18 2.33 40.76
CA SER A 173 17.60 1.08 41.40
C SER A 173 19.03 1.11 41.96
N GLY A 174 19.77 2.20 41.76
CA GLY A 174 21.16 2.33 42.20
C GLY A 174 22.14 1.46 41.41
N ALA A 175 21.72 0.97 40.23
CA ALA A 175 22.54 0.08 39.39
C ALA A 175 23.74 0.79 38.73
N PHE A 176 23.79 2.13 38.77
CA PHE A 176 24.92 2.91 38.30
C PHE A 176 25.78 3.41 39.47
N SER A 177 27.00 2.90 39.53
CA SER A 177 28.07 3.37 40.39
C SER A 177 29.20 3.96 39.52
N ALA A 178 30.07 4.80 40.11
CA ALA A 178 31.02 5.62 39.36
C ALA A 178 32.17 4.82 38.68
N GLY A 179 32.27 3.51 38.91
CA GLY A 179 33.28 2.65 38.31
C GLY A 179 32.99 2.29 36.85
N ALA A 180 34.01 2.31 35.99
CA ALA A 180 33.89 1.96 34.57
C ALA A 180 33.30 0.55 34.33
N THR A 181 33.62 -0.41 35.20
CA THR A 181 33.10 -1.79 35.15
C THR A 181 31.60 -1.86 35.45
N GLU A 182 31.12 -1.02 36.36
CA GLU A 182 29.72 -0.95 36.78
C GLU A 182 28.86 -0.23 35.74
N ILE A 183 29.44 0.73 35.01
CA ILE A 183 28.82 1.34 33.82
C ILE A 183 28.58 0.28 32.74
N VAL A 184 29.56 -0.59 32.47
CA VAL A 184 29.42 -1.68 31.48
C VAL A 184 28.33 -2.68 31.92
N VAL A 185 28.33 -3.09 33.18
CA VAL A 185 27.29 -3.97 33.74
C VAL A 185 25.91 -3.30 33.66
N GLY A 186 25.83 -2.00 33.95
CA GLY A 186 24.61 -1.21 33.81
C GLY A 186 24.11 -1.17 32.37
N VAL A 187 24.97 -0.90 31.39
CA VAL A 187 24.58 -0.92 29.98
C VAL A 187 24.10 -2.31 29.54
N VAL A 188 24.81 -3.38 29.94
CA VAL A 188 24.44 -4.77 29.61
C VAL A 188 23.11 -5.18 30.24
N ALA A 189 22.79 -4.73 31.45
CA ALA A 189 21.49 -5.00 32.10
C ALA A 189 20.35 -4.08 31.60
N GLY A 190 20.70 -2.86 31.20
CA GLY A 190 19.77 -1.86 30.66
C GLY A 190 19.26 -2.19 29.27
N LEU A 191 20.10 -2.79 28.42
CA LEU A 191 19.73 -3.17 27.05
C LEU A 191 18.56 -4.17 27.00
N PRO A 192 18.56 -5.31 27.73
CA PRO A 192 17.42 -6.22 27.80
C PRO A 192 16.16 -5.52 28.32
N THR A 193 16.30 -4.67 29.34
CA THR A 193 15.18 -3.94 29.93
C THR A 193 14.58 -2.97 28.91
N TRP A 194 15.42 -2.25 28.18
CA TRP A 194 15.02 -1.41 27.07
C TRP A 194 14.30 -2.20 25.97
N VAL A 195 14.85 -3.33 25.53
CA VAL A 195 14.23 -4.18 24.50
C VAL A 195 12.85 -4.65 24.94
N VAL A 196 12.69 -5.09 26.19
CA VAL A 196 11.38 -5.52 26.72
C VAL A 196 10.38 -4.37 26.72
N PHE A 197 10.74 -3.20 27.23
CA PHE A 197 9.84 -2.05 27.24
C PHE A 197 9.52 -1.54 25.82
N ALA A 198 10.51 -1.52 24.93
CA ALA A 198 10.32 -1.14 23.53
C ALA A 198 9.35 -2.10 22.83
N LEU A 199 9.50 -3.42 23.06
CA LEU A 199 8.59 -4.42 22.51
C LEU A 199 7.17 -4.28 23.08
N VAL A 200 7.01 -4.13 24.40
CA VAL A 200 5.69 -3.94 25.03
C VAL A 200 5.02 -2.69 24.48
N LEU A 201 5.74 -1.58 24.42
CA LEU A 201 5.19 -0.32 23.94
C LEU A 201 4.88 -0.38 22.44
N HIS A 202 5.71 -1.06 21.65
CA HIS A 202 5.44 -1.32 20.23
C HIS A 202 4.16 -2.14 20.05
N VAL A 203 3.98 -3.23 20.82
CA VAL A 203 2.75 -4.04 20.79
C VAL A 203 1.54 -3.20 21.21
N VAL A 204 1.65 -2.40 22.27
CA VAL A 204 0.57 -1.50 22.71
C VAL A 204 0.21 -0.51 21.61
N VAL A 205 1.19 0.12 20.97
CA VAL A 205 0.95 1.02 19.83
C VAL A 205 0.29 0.26 18.69
N MET A 206 0.79 -0.91 18.28
CA MET A 206 0.19 -1.69 17.20
C MET A 206 -1.25 -2.15 17.51
N THR A 207 -1.60 -2.35 18.78
CA THR A 207 -2.92 -2.85 19.19
C THR A 207 -3.93 -1.72 19.45
N VAL A 208 -3.48 -0.61 20.03
CA VAL A 208 -4.34 0.49 20.49
C VAL A 208 -4.37 1.64 19.50
N TRP A 209 -3.31 1.85 18.72
CA TRP A 209 -3.26 2.93 17.74
C TRP A 209 -4.32 2.67 16.66
N PRO A 210 -5.26 3.60 16.46
CA PRO A 210 -6.30 3.40 15.46
C PRO A 210 -5.67 3.36 14.08
N GLU A 211 -5.91 2.29 13.33
CA GLU A 211 -5.60 2.26 11.90
C GLU A 211 -6.28 3.45 11.24
N ARG A 212 -5.49 4.32 10.61
CA ARG A 212 -6.03 5.42 9.81
C ARG A 212 -6.78 4.81 8.64
N ARG A 213 -8.12 4.78 8.77
CA ARG A 213 -9.00 4.36 7.69
C ARG A 213 -8.76 5.27 6.50
N ASP A 214 -8.45 4.67 5.35
CA ASP A 214 -8.49 5.39 4.09
C ASP A 214 -9.94 5.74 3.77
N ARG A 215 -10.35 6.93 4.22
CA ARG A 215 -11.70 7.46 4.04
C ARG A 215 -12.03 7.69 2.57
N PHE A 216 -11.01 7.94 1.75
CA PHE A 216 -11.20 8.12 0.32
C PHE A 216 -11.45 6.76 -0.34
N ALA A 217 -10.71 5.72 0.04
CA ALA A 217 -11.04 4.35 -0.36
C ALA A 217 -12.43 3.92 0.13
N GLU A 218 -12.85 4.23 1.36
CA GLU A 218 -14.22 4.01 1.85
C GLU A 218 -15.26 4.73 0.98
N TYR A 219 -14.99 5.98 0.59
CA TYR A 219 -15.85 6.74 -0.30
C TYR A 219 -15.95 6.11 -1.70
N CYS A 220 -14.81 5.76 -2.30
CA CYS A 220 -14.75 5.10 -3.60
C CYS A 220 -15.49 3.76 -3.60
N ARG A 221 -15.41 2.97 -2.51
CA ARG A 221 -16.21 1.74 -2.36
C ARG A 221 -17.72 1.98 -2.34
N GLY A 222 -18.16 3.19 -1.97
CA GLY A 222 -19.56 3.59 -2.02
C GLY A 222 -20.04 4.07 -3.39
N LEU A 223 -19.12 4.30 -4.34
CA LEU A 223 -19.47 4.67 -5.71
C LEU A 223 -19.99 3.45 -6.50
N PRO A 224 -20.78 3.69 -7.56
CA PRO A 224 -21.16 2.62 -8.48
C PRO A 224 -19.91 1.91 -9.06
N PRO A 225 -20.01 0.60 -9.35
CA PRO A 225 -18.92 -0.12 -10.00
C PRO A 225 -18.56 0.50 -11.36
N HIS A 226 -17.33 0.29 -11.82
CA HIS A 226 -16.86 0.82 -13.08
C HIS A 226 -17.83 0.47 -14.22
N PRO A 227 -18.26 1.43 -15.07
CA PRO A 227 -19.28 1.20 -16.09
C PRO A 227 -18.99 0.01 -17.01
N ALA A 228 -17.73 -0.14 -17.43
CA ALA A 228 -17.31 -1.26 -18.26
C ALA A 228 -17.41 -2.60 -17.52
N GLU A 229 -17.05 -2.67 -16.24
CA GLU A 229 -17.16 -3.92 -15.47
C GLU A 229 -18.62 -4.28 -15.15
N ALA A 230 -19.47 -3.27 -14.95
CA ALA A 230 -20.90 -3.43 -14.76
C ALA A 230 -21.60 -3.94 -16.04
N ALA A 231 -21.12 -3.52 -17.21
CA ALA A 231 -21.67 -3.89 -18.51
C ALA A 231 -21.27 -5.30 -18.99
N LEU A 232 -20.23 -5.92 -18.41
CA LEU A 232 -19.85 -7.29 -18.75
C LEU A 232 -20.94 -8.31 -18.35
N ASP A 233 -21.19 -9.26 -19.24
CA ASP A 233 -21.98 -10.44 -18.89
C ASP A 233 -21.22 -11.37 -17.91
N ALA A 234 -21.90 -12.38 -17.37
CA ALA A 234 -21.29 -13.30 -16.40
C ALA A 234 -20.09 -14.08 -16.98
N ALA A 235 -20.17 -14.51 -18.23
CA ALA A 235 -19.13 -15.31 -18.89
C ALA A 235 -17.90 -14.47 -19.26
N GLN A 236 -18.10 -13.22 -19.66
CA GLN A 236 -17.04 -12.25 -19.90
C GLN A 236 -16.35 -11.87 -18.59
N ARG A 237 -17.12 -11.64 -17.52
CA ARG A 237 -16.58 -11.33 -16.19
C ARG A 237 -15.75 -12.48 -15.63
N GLU A 238 -16.18 -13.72 -15.82
CA GLU A 238 -15.42 -14.91 -15.43
C GLU A 238 -14.11 -15.04 -16.22
N ARG A 239 -14.17 -14.85 -17.56
CA ARG A 239 -12.96 -14.86 -18.41
C ARG A 239 -11.97 -13.78 -18.02
N LEU A 240 -12.44 -12.55 -17.77
CA LEU A 240 -11.59 -11.47 -17.27
C LEU A 240 -10.99 -11.79 -15.89
N GLY A 241 -11.78 -12.36 -14.99
CA GLY A 241 -11.29 -12.82 -13.69
C GLY A 241 -10.17 -13.85 -13.81
N ARG A 242 -10.33 -14.85 -14.70
CA ARG A 242 -9.28 -15.84 -14.99
C ARG A 242 -8.02 -15.20 -15.57
N ALA A 243 -8.16 -14.23 -16.47
CA ALA A 243 -7.03 -13.54 -17.07
C ALA A 243 -6.23 -12.69 -16.06
N MET A 244 -6.91 -12.07 -15.10
CA MET A 244 -6.27 -11.33 -14.00
C MET A 244 -5.63 -12.25 -12.97
N ALA A 245 -6.13 -13.49 -12.83
CA ALA A 245 -5.58 -14.51 -11.93
C ALA A 245 -4.60 -15.46 -12.65
N TYR A 246 -4.21 -15.16 -13.89
CA TYR A 246 -3.38 -16.06 -14.69
C TYR A 246 -2.02 -16.30 -14.02
N SER A 247 -1.77 -17.54 -13.62
CA SER A 247 -0.42 -17.97 -13.25
C SER A 247 0.14 -18.75 -14.42
N PRO A 248 1.31 -18.36 -14.98
CA PRO A 248 1.94 -19.20 -15.99
C PRO A 248 2.17 -20.59 -15.39
N PRO A 249 1.99 -21.67 -16.16
CA PRO A 249 2.43 -22.97 -15.72
C PRO A 249 3.92 -22.85 -15.37
N SER A 250 4.28 -23.17 -14.13
CA SER A 250 5.67 -23.21 -13.68
C SER A 250 6.44 -24.05 -14.70
N GLU A 251 7.39 -23.43 -15.42
CA GLU A 251 8.29 -24.20 -16.27
C GLU A 251 8.91 -25.30 -15.37
N PRO A 252 8.89 -26.57 -15.79
CA PRO A 252 9.68 -27.57 -15.08
C PRO A 252 11.13 -27.08 -15.11
N ASP A 253 11.74 -26.96 -13.93
CA ASP A 253 13.13 -26.51 -13.75
C ASP A 253 14.01 -27.03 -14.89
N ARG A 254 14.36 -26.15 -15.82
CA ARG A 254 15.40 -26.41 -16.82
C ARG A 254 16.75 -26.24 -16.13
N TRP A 255 17.02 -27.11 -15.17
CA TRP A 255 18.39 -27.41 -14.76
C TRP A 255 18.73 -28.81 -15.26
N PRO A 256 19.29 -28.94 -16.47
CA PRO A 256 20.10 -30.11 -16.73
C PRO A 256 21.36 -29.94 -15.88
N LEU A 257 21.44 -30.63 -14.74
CA LEU A 257 22.72 -30.95 -14.11
C LEU A 257 23.44 -32.00 -14.97
N ASP A 258 23.73 -31.65 -16.22
CA ASP A 258 24.79 -32.28 -16.98
C ASP A 258 26.07 -31.53 -16.62
N THR A 259 26.74 -31.98 -15.56
CA THR A 259 28.19 -31.80 -15.44
C THR A 259 28.86 -33.00 -16.09
N PRO A 260 29.24 -32.94 -17.38
CA PRO A 260 30.17 -33.89 -17.95
C PRO A 260 31.58 -33.57 -17.43
N GLY A 261 32.18 -34.52 -16.74
CA GLY A 261 33.63 -34.61 -16.57
C GLY A 261 34.28 -33.59 -15.62
N ALA A 262 34.62 -34.07 -14.43
CA ALA A 262 35.90 -33.71 -13.83
C ALA A 262 36.45 -34.97 -13.14
N PHE A 263 37.68 -35.29 -13.54
CA PHE A 263 38.53 -36.39 -13.09
C PHE A 263 38.82 -36.34 -11.60
#